data_AF-A0A4Y2VKT7-F1
#
_entry.id   AF-A0A4Y2VKT7-F1
#
_cell.length_a   1.000
_cell.length_b   1.000
_cell.length_c   1.000
_cell.angle_alpha   90.00
_cell.angle_beta   90.00
_cell.angle_gamma   90.00
#
_symmetry.space_group_name_H-M   'P 1'
#
loop_
_entity.id
_entity.type
_entity.pdbx_description
1 polymer ?
#
loop_
_entity_poly.entity_id
_entity_poly.type
_entity_poly.pdbx_seq_one_letter_code
_entity_poly.pdbx_strand_id
1 'polypeptide(L)'
;MGKSLSILNCNGQIISDIKDIANVLGKTFAEVSSDEFYPQDFIVYKRQEERVEYKFESSSNENYNTDFTIYELRNALSNSHPTSPGPDRIHCTMLKNLSENSLCLLLALFNRIWNGKAFPTAWRKAIVVPIPKVGKDPQNPSNYRPIALTSCLCKLMERMVNKRLVYILERKNILSINFRVASGTVVVLKTMCSNWKQQFETLS
;
A
#
# COMPACT_ATOMS: atom_id res chain seq x y z
N MET A 1 1.59 20.70 17.56
CA MET A 1 1.99 21.55 16.42
C MET A 1 3.24 20.95 15.80
N GLY A 2 3.18 20.51 14.54
CA GLY A 2 4.37 20.01 13.83
C GLY A 2 5.29 21.17 13.47
N LYS A 3 6.59 21.07 13.78
CA LYS A 3 7.59 22.05 13.33
C LYS A 3 7.59 22.06 11.79
N SER A 4 7.35 23.22 11.19
CA SER A 4 7.48 23.40 9.75
C SER A 4 8.96 23.26 9.38
N LEU A 5 9.28 22.37 8.44
CA LEU A 5 10.64 22.23 7.91
C LEU A 5 10.93 23.43 7.00
N SER A 6 11.86 24.27 7.41
CA SER A 6 12.25 25.46 6.65
C SER A 6 13.56 25.29 5.88
N ILE A 7 14.41 24.34 6.26
CA ILE A 7 15.77 24.18 5.74
C ILE A 7 16.19 22.70 5.70
N LEU A 8 16.80 22.28 4.59
CA LEU A 8 17.57 21.04 4.48
C LEU A 8 19.04 21.33 4.17
N ASN A 9 19.93 20.47 4.65
CA ASN A 9 21.34 20.44 4.29
C ASN A 9 21.63 19.15 3.51
N CYS A 10 21.95 19.29 2.23
CA CYS A 10 22.32 18.19 1.36
C CYS A 10 23.78 18.37 0.94
N ASN A 11 24.68 17.53 1.47
CA ASN A 11 26.11 17.55 1.14
C ASN A 11 26.79 18.92 1.27
N GLY A 12 26.38 19.74 2.25
CA GLY A 12 26.91 21.08 2.49
C GLY A 12 26.14 22.20 1.77
N GLN A 13 25.18 21.88 0.91
CA GLN A 13 24.29 22.85 0.29
C GLN A 13 23.02 23.04 1.14
N ILE A 14 22.76 24.29 1.50
CA ILE A 14 21.55 24.69 2.24
C ILE A 14 20.42 24.95 1.24
N ILE A 15 19.29 24.27 1.45
CA ILE A 15 18.09 24.37 0.63
C ILE A 15 16.96 24.90 1.51
N SER A 16 16.37 26.02 1.11
CA SER A 16 15.30 26.68 1.86
C SER A 16 13.99 26.84 1.08
N ASP A 17 14.02 26.66 -0.25
CA ASP A 17 12.80 26.67 -1.07
C ASP A 17 11.97 25.40 -0.83
N ILE A 18 10.66 25.57 -0.64
CA ILE A 18 9.75 24.47 -0.26
C ILE A 18 9.66 23.42 -1.37
N LYS A 19 9.65 23.84 -2.64
CA LYS A 19 9.57 22.91 -3.78
C LYS A 19 10.87 22.13 -3.91
N ASP A 20 12.00 22.78 -3.74
CA ASP A 20 13.31 22.12 -3.77
C ASP A 20 13.51 21.17 -2.58
N ILE A 21 13.07 21.55 -1.38
CA ILE A 21 13.01 20.67 -0.20
C ILE A 21 12.18 19.42 -0.53
N ALA A 22 11.00 19.58 -1.11
CA ALA A 22 10.14 18.46 -1.48
C ALA A 22 10.78 17.56 -2.55
N ASN A 23 11.43 18.15 -3.55
CA ASN A 23 12.15 17.39 -4.59
C ASN A 23 13.31 16.58 -4.02
N VAL A 24 14.11 17.17 -3.13
CA VAL A 24 15.23 16.47 -2.48
C VAL A 24 14.73 15.32 -1.62
N LEU A 25 13.71 15.54 -0.79
CA LEU A 25 13.12 14.47 0.00
C LEU A 25 12.56 13.36 -0.89
N GLY A 26 11.86 13.72 -1.97
CA GLY A 26 11.34 12.76 -2.95
C GLY A 26 12.45 11.91 -3.58
N LYS A 27 13.55 12.55 -3.99
CA LYS A 27 14.73 11.88 -4.53
C LYS A 27 15.37 10.94 -3.50
N THR A 28 15.63 11.42 -2.28
CA THR A 28 16.19 10.58 -1.21
C THR A 28 15.31 9.38 -0.88
N PHE A 29 13.98 9.53 -0.86
CA PHE A 29 13.07 8.41 -0.65
C PHE A 29 13.13 7.39 -1.80
N ALA A 30 13.26 7.85 -3.05
CA ALA A 30 13.42 6.97 -4.20
C ALA A 30 14.74 6.19 -4.15
N GLU A 31 15.84 6.87 -3.79
CA GLU A 31 17.17 6.25 -3.65
C GLU A 31 17.20 5.18 -2.56
N VAL A 32 16.66 5.47 -1.37
CA VAL A 32 16.58 4.51 -0.25
C VAL A 32 15.69 3.30 -0.59
N SER A 33 14.74 3.46 -1.51
CA SER A 33 13.86 2.37 -1.98
C SER A 33 14.43 1.63 -3.19
N SER A 34 15.59 2.04 -3.70
CA SER A 34 16.21 1.42 -4.86
C SER A 34 16.96 0.15 -4.48
N ASP A 35 16.94 -0.83 -5.39
CA ASP A 35 17.66 -2.09 -5.20
C ASP A 35 19.17 -1.88 -5.10
N GLU A 36 19.69 -0.77 -5.64
CA GLU A 36 21.10 -0.40 -5.64
C GLU A 36 21.66 -0.14 -4.24
N PHE A 37 20.79 0.09 -3.25
CA PHE A 37 21.18 0.35 -1.86
C PHE A 37 21.10 -0.88 -0.95
N TYR A 38 20.69 -2.04 -1.48
CA TYR A 38 20.68 -3.29 -0.71
C TYR A 38 22.06 -3.96 -0.70
N PRO A 39 22.39 -4.71 0.38
CA PRO A 39 23.56 -5.58 0.38
C PRO A 39 23.57 -6.54 -0.82
N GLN A 40 24.74 -6.76 -1.43
CA GLN A 40 24.86 -7.50 -2.68
C GLN A 40 24.37 -8.96 -2.56
N ASP A 41 24.60 -9.58 -1.42
CA ASP A 41 24.08 -10.90 -1.05
C ASP A 41 22.54 -10.91 -1.02
N PHE A 42 21.90 -9.88 -0.46
CA PHE A 42 20.46 -9.74 -0.48
C PHE A 42 19.91 -9.54 -1.89
N ILE A 43 20.58 -8.75 -2.73
CA ILE A 43 20.20 -8.56 -4.14
C ILE A 43 20.23 -9.90 -4.89
N VAL A 44 21.29 -10.69 -4.70
CA VAL A 44 21.41 -12.02 -5.34
C VAL A 44 20.29 -12.94 -4.87
N TYR A 45 20.05 -13.02 -3.56
CA TYR A 45 18.94 -13.79 -2.99
C TYR A 45 17.59 -13.34 -3.55
N LYS A 46 17.29 -12.04 -3.52
CA LYS A 46 16.05 -11.46 -4.05
C LYS A 46 15.83 -11.84 -5.52
N ARG A 47 16.86 -11.72 -6.37
CA ARG A 47 16.79 -12.09 -7.80
C ARG A 47 16.58 -13.59 -8.00
N GLN A 48 17.18 -14.44 -7.16
CA GLN A 48 16.98 -15.88 -7.22
C GLN A 48 15.53 -16.24 -6.86
N GLU A 49 15.03 -15.70 -5.76
CA GLU A 49 13.64 -15.92 -5.32
C GLU A 49 12.62 -15.32 -6.31
N GLU A 50 12.91 -14.18 -6.93
CA GLU A 50 12.03 -13.57 -7.94
C GLU A 50 11.99 -14.34 -9.27
N ARG A 51 12.98 -15.20 -9.53
CA ARG A 51 12.97 -16.13 -10.67
C ARG A 51 12.16 -17.39 -10.39
N VAL A 52 11.82 -17.66 -9.13
CA VAL A 52 10.94 -18.77 -8.78
C VAL A 52 9.52 -18.39 -9.21
N GLU A 53 9.15 -18.86 -10.39
CA GLU A 53 7.80 -18.74 -10.89
C GLU A 53 6.90 -19.63 -10.03
N TYR A 54 6.17 -19.02 -9.09
CA TYR A 54 5.11 -19.72 -8.37
C TYR A 54 4.00 -20.03 -9.36
N LYS A 55 3.97 -21.26 -9.86
CA LYS A 55 2.81 -21.80 -10.56
C LYS A 55 1.67 -21.95 -9.55
N PHE A 56 0.92 -20.86 -9.37
CA PHE A 56 -0.38 -20.97 -8.73
C PHE A 56 -1.27 -21.78 -9.66
N GLU A 57 -1.43 -23.07 -9.38
CA GLU A 57 -2.57 -23.86 -9.86
C GLU A 57 -3.83 -23.25 -9.25
N SER A 58 -4.23 -22.09 -9.75
CA SER A 58 -5.47 -21.42 -9.38
C SER A 58 -6.48 -21.72 -10.46
N SER A 59 -7.53 -22.45 -10.09
CA SER A 59 -8.71 -22.51 -10.94
C SER A 59 -9.39 -21.13 -10.91
N SER A 60 -10.06 -20.72 -11.99
CA SER A 60 -10.90 -19.52 -11.94
C SER A 60 -12.05 -19.64 -10.92
N ASN A 61 -12.33 -20.85 -10.44
CA ASN A 61 -13.45 -21.19 -9.58
C ASN A 61 -13.12 -21.14 -8.07
N GLU A 62 -11.95 -20.64 -7.69
CA GLU A 62 -11.63 -20.48 -6.28
C GLU A 62 -12.57 -19.48 -5.60
N ASN A 63 -13.06 -19.82 -4.41
CA ASN A 63 -14.01 -19.00 -3.65
C ASN A 63 -13.53 -17.55 -3.42
N TYR A 64 -12.21 -17.32 -3.36
CA TYR A 64 -11.65 -15.99 -3.15
C TYR A 64 -11.73 -15.07 -4.38
N ASN A 65 -12.02 -15.62 -5.57
CA ASN A 65 -12.23 -14.87 -6.81
C ASN A 65 -13.66 -14.36 -6.95
N THR A 66 -14.59 -14.79 -6.10
CA THR A 66 -16.01 -14.37 -6.13
C THR A 66 -16.20 -12.90 -5.78
N ASP A 67 -17.38 -12.36 -6.03
CA ASP A 67 -17.76 -11.02 -5.61
C ASP A 67 -17.58 -10.80 -4.10
N PHE A 68 -17.24 -9.58 -3.71
CA PHE A 68 -17.31 -9.19 -2.31
C PHE A 68 -18.74 -9.16 -1.82
N THR A 69 -18.90 -9.56 -0.57
CA THR A 69 -20.18 -9.50 0.15
C THR A 69 -20.29 -8.22 0.98
N ILE A 70 -21.53 -7.82 1.29
CA ILE A 70 -21.79 -6.70 2.20
C ILE A 70 -21.22 -6.96 3.60
N TYR A 71 -21.18 -8.23 4.02
CA TYR A 71 -20.57 -8.63 5.29
C TYR A 71 -19.07 -8.33 5.33
N GLU A 72 -18.34 -8.67 4.26
CA GLU A 72 -16.92 -8.36 4.14
C GLU A 72 -16.67 -6.85 4.17
N LEU A 73 -17.49 -6.07 3.47
CA LEU A 73 -17.40 -4.61 3.45
C LEU A 73 -17.63 -4.02 4.84
N ARG A 74 -18.72 -4.41 5.52
CA ARG A 74 -19.03 -3.94 6.88
C ARG A 74 -17.94 -4.33 7.87
N ASN A 75 -17.45 -5.57 7.80
CA ASN A 75 -16.34 -6.01 8.64
C ASN A 75 -15.05 -5.22 8.36
N ALA A 76 -14.73 -4.95 7.09
CA ALA A 76 -13.54 -4.15 6.76
C ALA A 76 -13.69 -2.70 7.23
N LEU A 77 -14.91 -2.16 7.20
CA LEU A 77 -15.22 -0.80 7.64
C LEU A 77 -15.22 -0.67 9.16
N SER A 78 -15.74 -1.64 9.91
CA SER A 78 -15.70 -1.62 11.39
C SER A 78 -14.26 -1.64 11.91
N ASN A 79 -13.41 -2.44 11.28
CA ASN A 79 -11.97 -2.54 11.59
C ASN A 79 -11.11 -1.42 10.98
N SER A 80 -11.74 -0.36 10.44
CA SER A 80 -11.02 0.79 9.92
C SER A 80 -10.71 1.81 11.01
N HIS A 81 -9.47 2.31 11.02
CA HIS A 81 -9.07 3.40 11.90
C HIS A 81 -9.17 4.75 11.16
N PRO A 82 -9.52 5.83 11.87
CA PRO A 82 -9.46 7.17 11.30
C PRO A 82 -8.02 7.46 10.87
N THR A 83 -7.85 7.84 9.61
CA THR A 83 -6.56 8.21 9.03
C THR A 83 -6.73 9.49 8.22
N SER A 84 -5.62 10.20 7.99
CA SER A 84 -5.61 11.34 7.07
C SER A 84 -6.00 10.89 5.66
N PRO A 85 -6.81 11.68 4.95
CA PRO A 85 -7.30 11.31 3.63
C PRO A 85 -6.17 11.40 2.59
N GLY A 86 -6.36 10.70 1.48
CA GLY A 86 -5.48 10.84 0.31
C GLY A 86 -5.80 12.09 -0.52
N PRO A 87 -5.29 12.16 -1.77
CA PRO A 87 -5.56 13.26 -2.69
C PRO A 87 -7.05 13.52 -2.98
N ASP A 88 -7.89 12.49 -2.84
CA ASP A 88 -9.35 12.55 -3.05
C ASP A 88 -10.12 13.21 -1.91
N ARG A 89 -9.46 13.48 -0.77
CA ARG A 89 -10.05 14.11 0.42
C ARG A 89 -11.21 13.32 1.04
N ILE A 90 -11.35 12.03 0.69
CA ILE A 90 -12.37 11.16 1.27
C ILE A 90 -11.85 10.64 2.60
N HIS A 91 -12.54 11.00 3.69
CA HIS A 91 -12.17 10.53 5.02
C HIS A 91 -12.81 9.18 5.34
N CYS A 92 -12.10 8.36 6.12
CA CYS A 92 -12.63 7.10 6.63
C CYS A 92 -13.92 7.27 7.45
N THR A 93 -14.06 8.40 8.14
CA THR A 93 -15.29 8.75 8.89
C THR A 93 -16.49 8.97 7.98
N MET A 94 -16.30 9.50 6.77
CA MET A 94 -17.38 9.62 5.78
C MET A 94 -17.89 8.23 5.40
N LEU A 95 -16.98 7.28 5.17
CA LEU A 95 -17.34 5.90 4.83
C LEU A 95 -18.12 5.21 5.96
N LYS A 96 -17.74 5.45 7.22
CA LYS A 96 -18.43 4.91 8.40
C LYS A 96 -19.84 5.47 8.60
N ASN A 97 -20.13 6.65 8.05
CA ASN A 97 -21.42 7.31 8.17
C ASN A 97 -22.29 7.16 6.90
N LEU A 98 -21.90 6.29 5.96
CA LEU A 98 -22.72 6.00 4.78
C LEU A 98 -24.01 5.27 5.21
N SER A 99 -25.12 5.61 4.55
CA SER A 99 -26.37 4.86 4.67
C SER A 99 -26.22 3.46 4.05
N GLU A 100 -27.14 2.56 4.39
CA GLU A 100 -27.13 1.19 3.84
C GLU A 100 -27.21 1.17 2.31
N ASN A 101 -28.04 2.03 1.71
CA ASN A 101 -28.10 2.16 0.25
C ASN A 101 -26.76 2.59 -0.35
N SER A 102 -26.08 3.55 0.29
CA SER A 102 -24.75 4.00 -0.15
C SER A 102 -23.67 2.93 0.03
N LEU A 103 -23.76 2.09 1.07
CA LEU A 103 -22.88 0.94 1.25
C LEU A 103 -23.11 -0.12 0.17
N CYS A 104 -24.36 -0.38 -0.22
CA CYS A 104 -24.67 -1.28 -1.34
C CYS A 104 -24.11 -0.74 -2.67
N LEU A 105 -24.22 0.56 -2.93
CA LEU A 105 -23.62 1.19 -4.11
C LEU A 105 -22.10 1.11 -4.09
N LEU A 106 -21.48 1.33 -2.93
CA LEU A 106 -20.04 1.19 -2.75
C LEU A 106 -19.58 -0.25 -3.00
N LEU A 107 -20.33 -1.24 -2.52
CA LEU A 107 -20.06 -2.64 -2.77
C LEU A 107 -20.15 -2.97 -4.27
N ALA A 108 -21.19 -2.49 -4.95
CA ALA A 108 -21.34 -2.68 -6.40
C ALA A 108 -20.16 -2.06 -7.18
N LEU A 109 -19.68 -0.89 -6.75
CA LEU A 109 -18.47 -0.28 -7.31
C LEU A 109 -17.23 -1.16 -7.10
N PHE A 110 -17.02 -1.68 -5.88
CA PHE A 110 -15.88 -2.55 -5.58
C PHE A 110 -15.92 -3.86 -6.39
N ASN A 111 -17.09 -4.49 -6.53
CA ASN A 111 -17.24 -5.70 -7.34
C ASN A 111 -17.03 -5.41 -8.83
N ARG A 112 -17.45 -4.24 -9.32
CA ARG A 112 -17.14 -3.82 -10.69
C ARG A 112 -15.64 -3.64 -10.93
N ILE A 113 -14.92 -3.02 -9.98
CA ILE A 113 -13.46 -2.88 -10.04
C ILE A 113 -12.78 -4.27 -10.00
N TRP A 114 -13.24 -5.13 -9.10
CA TRP A 114 -12.74 -6.50 -8.92
C TRP A 114 -12.89 -7.34 -10.19
N ASN A 115 -14.12 -7.44 -10.71
CA ASN A 115 -14.42 -8.24 -11.90
C ASN A 115 -13.86 -7.63 -13.18
N GLY A 116 -13.86 -6.29 -13.27
CA GLY A 116 -13.31 -5.57 -14.40
C GLY A 116 -11.78 -5.60 -14.48
N LYS A 117 -11.09 -6.11 -13.44
CA LYS A 117 -9.63 -6.10 -13.32
C LYS A 117 -9.06 -4.74 -13.72
N ALA A 118 -9.67 -3.67 -13.22
CA ALA A 118 -9.39 -2.31 -13.65
C ALA A 118 -9.28 -1.40 -12.43
N PHE A 119 -8.06 -1.26 -11.91
CA PHE A 119 -7.82 -0.46 -10.72
C PHE A 119 -7.86 1.05 -11.03
N PRO A 120 -8.61 1.87 -10.25
CA PRO A 120 -8.73 3.29 -10.55
C PRO A 120 -7.38 4.01 -10.56
N THR A 121 -7.10 4.78 -11.61
CA THR A 121 -5.85 5.53 -11.73
C THR A 121 -5.67 6.55 -10.62
N ALA A 122 -6.77 7.11 -10.10
CA ALA A 122 -6.78 8.01 -8.95
C ALA A 122 -6.29 7.34 -7.66
N TRP A 123 -6.55 6.05 -7.46
CA TRP A 123 -6.12 5.29 -6.28
C TRP A 123 -4.63 4.94 -6.32
N ARG A 124 -3.98 5.05 -7.48
CA ARG A 124 -2.51 4.93 -7.62
C ARG A 124 -1.75 6.18 -7.19
N LYS A 125 -2.44 7.27 -6.85
CA LYS A 125 -1.84 8.53 -6.39
C LYS A 125 -1.88 8.61 -4.86
N ALA A 126 -0.82 9.16 -4.27
CA ALA A 126 -0.73 9.39 -2.84
C ALA A 126 -0.09 10.76 -2.55
N ILE A 127 -0.42 11.35 -1.39
CA ILE A 127 0.36 12.47 -0.84
C ILE A 127 1.44 11.89 0.05
N VAL A 128 2.71 12.17 -0.25
CA VAL A 128 3.83 11.73 0.59
C VAL A 128 4.13 12.81 1.62
N VAL A 129 4.00 12.47 2.90
CA VAL A 129 4.30 13.34 4.03
C VAL A 129 5.61 12.88 4.68
N PRO A 130 6.66 13.71 4.70
CA PRO A 130 7.92 13.38 5.35
C PRO A 130 7.80 13.56 6.87
N ILE A 131 8.08 12.50 7.64
CA ILE A 131 8.08 12.53 9.12
C ILE A 131 9.51 12.39 9.66
N PRO A 132 10.01 13.34 10.48
CA PRO A 132 11.37 13.26 11.01
C PRO A 132 11.52 12.06 11.96
N LYS A 133 12.68 11.40 11.88
CA LYS A 133 13.09 10.36 12.84
C LYS A 133 13.41 11.03 14.19
N VAL A 134 12.92 10.44 15.27
CA VAL A 134 13.13 10.93 16.63
C VAL A 134 14.63 10.92 16.96
N GLY A 135 15.14 12.01 17.53
CA GLY A 135 16.55 12.13 17.94
C GLY A 135 17.56 12.26 16.79
N LYS A 136 17.09 12.52 15.57
CA LYS A 136 17.94 12.74 14.39
C LYS A 136 17.85 14.18 13.91
N ASP A 137 18.90 14.65 13.24
CA ASP A 137 18.96 16.00 12.69
C ASP A 137 17.91 16.16 11.57
N PRO A 138 16.93 17.09 11.72
CA PRO A 138 15.91 17.35 10.72
C PRO A 138 16.44 18.08 9.47
N GLN A 139 17.68 18.59 9.47
CA GLN A 139 18.24 19.18 8.24
C GLN A 139 18.71 18.10 7.26
N ASN A 140 18.97 16.88 7.72
CA ASN A 140 19.41 15.80 6.84
C ASN A 140 18.20 15.08 6.21
N PRO A 141 18.08 15.02 4.87
CA PRO A 141 16.94 14.39 4.19
C PRO A 141 16.81 12.88 4.48
N SER A 142 17.92 12.19 4.75
CA SER A 142 17.91 10.75 5.08
C SER A 142 17.30 10.45 6.46
N ASN A 143 17.08 11.49 7.27
CA ASN A 143 16.48 11.37 8.59
C ASN A 143 14.95 11.45 8.59
N TYR A 144 14.31 11.41 7.42
CA TYR A 144 12.85 11.38 7.30
C TYR A 144 12.33 9.98 6.95
N ARG A 145 11.08 9.71 7.35
CA ARG A 145 10.29 8.56 6.94
C ARG A 145 9.19 9.04 5.99
N PRO A 146 9.07 8.47 4.78
CA PRO A 146 7.93 8.78 3.92
C PRO A 146 6.66 8.11 4.46
N ILE A 147 5.59 8.87 4.68
CA ILE A 147 4.25 8.33 4.90
C ILE A 147 3.39 8.65 3.68
N ALA A 148 2.93 7.62 2.98
CA ALA A 148 2.02 7.75 1.85
C ALA A 148 0.55 7.81 2.31
N LEU A 149 -0.12 8.93 2.04
CA LEU A 149 -1.56 9.08 2.25
C LEU A 149 -2.30 8.70 0.97
N THR A 150 -2.80 7.45 0.94
CA THR A 150 -3.63 6.92 -0.14
C THR A 150 -5.13 7.06 0.17
N SER A 151 -5.97 6.92 -0.86
CA SER A 151 -7.44 6.98 -0.76
C SER A 151 -7.98 6.04 0.32
N CYS A 152 -8.93 6.51 1.13
CA CYS A 152 -9.61 5.66 2.11
C CYS A 152 -10.44 4.55 1.45
N LEU A 153 -10.98 4.77 0.25
CA LEU A 153 -11.69 3.75 -0.52
C LEU A 153 -10.74 2.63 -0.97
N CYS A 154 -9.57 3.02 -1.47
CA CYS A 154 -8.48 2.11 -1.85
C CYS A 154 -8.10 1.20 -0.66
N LYS A 155 -7.77 1.81 0.49
CA LYS A 155 -7.42 1.08 1.72
C LYS A 155 -8.52 0.13 2.20
N LEU A 156 -9.79 0.51 1.99
CA LEU A 156 -10.92 -0.32 2.39
C LEU A 156 -11.02 -1.59 1.53
N MET A 157 -10.90 -1.44 0.21
CA MET A 157 -10.88 -2.57 -0.72
C MET A 157 -9.65 -3.47 -0.48
N GLU A 158 -8.46 -2.87 -0.31
CA GLU A 158 -7.23 -3.60 0.05
C GLU A 158 -7.40 -4.44 1.32
N ARG A 159 -8.10 -3.93 2.34
CA ARG A 159 -8.37 -4.68 3.57
C ARG A 159 -9.26 -5.90 3.31
N MET A 160 -10.27 -5.77 2.46
CA MET A 160 -11.15 -6.89 2.10
C MET A 160 -10.36 -7.98 1.36
N VAL A 161 -9.54 -7.60 0.38
CA VAL A 161 -8.65 -8.53 -0.33
C VAL A 161 -7.65 -9.17 0.61
N ASN A 162 -7.00 -8.39 1.49
CA ASN A 162 -6.01 -8.90 2.44
C ASN A 162 -6.64 -9.92 3.39
N LYS A 163 -7.88 -9.70 3.85
CA LYS A 163 -8.58 -10.65 4.72
C LYS A 163 -8.82 -11.99 4.02
N ARG A 164 -9.22 -11.98 2.74
CA ARG A 164 -9.33 -13.21 1.93
C ARG A 164 -7.97 -13.90 1.78
N LEU A 165 -6.94 -13.12 1.46
CA LEU A 165 -5.60 -13.66 1.22
C LEU A 165 -5.01 -14.33 2.46
N VAL A 166 -5.03 -13.64 3.59
CA VAL A 166 -4.55 -14.18 4.88
C VAL A 166 -5.28 -15.48 5.21
N TYR A 167 -6.61 -15.52 5.07
CA TYR A 167 -7.39 -16.73 5.31
C TYR A 167 -6.92 -17.92 4.45
N ILE A 168 -6.67 -17.71 3.15
CA ILE A 168 -6.19 -18.79 2.26
C ILE A 168 -4.79 -19.24 2.66
N LEU A 169 -3.89 -18.29 2.92
CA LEU A 169 -2.50 -18.60 3.25
C LEU A 169 -2.39 -19.31 4.61
N GLU A 170 -3.22 -18.96 5.58
CA GLU A 170 -3.33 -19.67 6.86
C GLU A 170 -3.87 -21.08 6.65
N ARG A 171 -4.92 -21.25 5.84
CA ARG A 171 -5.49 -22.57 5.53
C ARG A 171 -4.52 -23.50 4.80
N LYS A 172 -3.68 -22.94 3.93
CA LYS A 172 -2.62 -23.69 3.24
C LYS A 172 -1.34 -23.85 4.08
N ASN A 173 -1.33 -23.33 5.31
CA ASN A 173 -0.19 -23.32 6.23
C ASN A 173 1.09 -22.70 5.61
N ILE A 174 0.91 -21.73 4.72
CA ILE A 174 2.00 -21.03 4.02
C ILE A 174 2.58 -19.91 4.91
N LEU A 175 1.76 -19.34 5.81
CA LEU A 175 2.22 -18.30 6.74
C LEU A 175 2.89 -18.90 7.98
N SER A 176 4.22 -18.79 8.05
CA SER A 176 4.96 -19.07 9.29
C SER A 176 4.73 -17.96 10.34
N ILE A 177 4.93 -18.30 11.62
CA ILE A 177 4.66 -17.45 12.80
C ILE A 177 5.28 -16.04 12.71
N ASN A 178 6.42 -15.88 12.04
CA ASN A 178 7.09 -14.57 11.89
C ASN A 178 6.35 -13.61 10.94
N PHE A 179 5.52 -14.11 10.02
CA PHE A 179 4.66 -13.29 9.17
C PHE A 179 3.33 -12.91 9.84
N ARG A 180 3.01 -13.49 11.01
CA ARG A 180 1.77 -13.21 11.76
C ARG A 180 1.83 -11.88 12.52
N VAL A 181 3.04 -11.39 12.84
CA VAL A 181 3.25 -10.21 13.72
C VAL A 181 3.78 -9.00 12.95
N ALA A 182 4.45 -9.20 11.81
CA ALA A 182 4.95 -8.12 10.97
C ALA A 182 3.93 -7.78 9.87
N SER A 183 2.85 -7.06 10.23
CA SER A 183 2.03 -6.32 9.26
C SER A 183 2.83 -5.15 8.67
N GLY A 184 3.86 -5.48 7.89
CA GLY A 184 4.60 -4.57 7.03
C GLY A 184 4.27 -4.96 5.59
N THR A 185 3.25 -4.32 5.05
CA THR A 185 2.89 -4.01 3.65
C THR A 185 3.61 -4.75 2.49
N VAL A 186 4.90 -5.05 2.56
CA VAL A 186 5.74 -5.56 1.45
C VAL A 186 5.44 -6.99 1.02
N VAL A 187 5.15 -7.93 1.94
CA VAL A 187 4.95 -9.36 1.56
C VAL A 187 3.53 -9.63 1.08
N VAL A 188 2.53 -9.01 1.74
CA VAL A 188 1.15 -8.99 1.26
C VAL A 188 1.08 -8.32 -0.11
N LEU A 189 1.84 -7.22 -0.32
CA LEU A 189 1.94 -6.58 -1.62
C LEU A 189 2.67 -7.43 -2.66
N LYS A 190 3.61 -8.32 -2.29
CA LYS A 190 4.27 -9.19 -3.27
C LYS A 190 3.33 -10.31 -3.74
N THR A 191 2.56 -10.93 -2.84
CA THR A 191 1.52 -11.89 -3.21
C THR A 191 0.33 -11.24 -3.94
N MET A 192 -0.03 -10.02 -3.54
CA MET A 192 -0.98 -9.17 -4.29
C MET A 192 -0.40 -8.80 -5.65
N CYS A 193 0.85 -8.35 -5.75
CA CYS A 193 1.49 -8.02 -7.02
C CYS A 193 1.63 -9.27 -7.88
N SER A 194 2.03 -10.44 -7.42
CA SER A 194 2.12 -11.62 -8.29
C SER A 194 0.75 -12.03 -8.82
N ASN A 195 -0.28 -12.10 -7.96
CA ASN A 195 -1.63 -12.46 -8.39
C ASN A 195 -2.32 -11.36 -9.22
N TRP A 196 -2.07 -10.08 -8.92
CA TRP A 196 -2.58 -8.94 -9.70
C TRP A 196 -1.80 -8.79 -11.00
N LYS A 197 -0.48 -8.82 -10.98
CA LYS A 197 0.38 -8.70 -12.16
C LYS A 197 0.13 -9.86 -13.13
N GLN A 198 -0.10 -11.09 -12.65
CA GLN A 198 -0.50 -12.21 -13.50
C GLN A 198 -1.96 -12.09 -14.02
N GLN A 199 -2.88 -11.47 -13.27
CA GLN A 199 -4.24 -11.14 -13.74
C GLN A 199 -4.31 -9.93 -14.69
N PHE A 200 -3.30 -9.06 -14.70
CA PHE A 200 -3.25 -7.81 -15.47
C PHE A 200 -2.23 -7.85 -16.64
N GLU A 201 -1.24 -8.74 -16.65
CA GLU A 201 -0.29 -8.96 -17.76
C GLU A 201 -0.86 -9.86 -18.87
N THR A 202 -2.04 -10.46 -18.69
CA THR A 202 -2.72 -11.26 -19.72
C THR A 202 -3.49 -10.44 -20.76
N LEU A 203 -3.33 -9.11 -20.79
CA LEU A 203 -3.97 -8.21 -21.78
C LEU A 203 -3.01 -7.11 -22.32
N SER A 204 -1.75 -7.45 -22.54
CA SER A 204 -0.88 -6.71 -23.47
C SER A 204 -0.42 -7.62 -24.60
#